data_AF-A0A6L9KDY4-F1
#
_entry.id   AF-A0A6L9KDY4-F1
#
_cell.length_a   1.000
_cell.length_b   1.000
_cell.length_c   1.000
_cell.angle_alpha   90.00
_cell.angle_beta   90.00
_cell.angle_gamma   90.00
#
_symmetry.space_group_name_H-M   'P 1'
#
loop_
_entity.id
_entity.type
_entity.pdbx_description
1 polymer ?
#
loop_
_entity_poly.entity_id
_entity_poly.type
_entity_poly.pdbx_seq_one_letter_code
_entity_poly.pdbx_strand_id
1 'polypeptide(L)'
;MVHRCFSIDYNLVTLKNQLYMKTKFLNVLIGIILLIVNSTQAQAPDLGSTSSYALFTATGAFNVTGAGTIVTGDVGTNVGAFNGFPPGTLIGQKNVANTASATAATDVALAYDSLSTVTCGSVLTTPLGNGQILLPNVYCLSTASTVNGDLILDGQGDPNSIFIFKIDGALATAVNSRIILTNSASICNVYWQINGQVDLGQNSIFRGTLLVNGAINLLDGATLFGRALSKAGAISLQNNIVTISSQPTASQITADSTVTFCQGNTAVLSGNVGGIWSTGETTPSITVSVSGDYYVTNTTSCGSVISNHIIVTVNPLPVCTITGNPSICTGQSTQLCVPAGAASYLWSTGETTNCITVSTAGTYS
;
A
#
# COMPACT_ATOMS: atom_id res chain seq x y z
N MET A 1 24.33 -54.00 -71.44
CA MET A 1 24.68 -52.61 -71.08
C MET A 1 23.79 -52.18 -69.92
N VAL A 2 24.40 -51.80 -68.80
CA VAL A 2 23.74 -51.53 -67.52
C VAL A 2 23.81 -50.03 -67.25
N HIS A 3 22.69 -49.36 -67.04
CA HIS A 3 22.62 -47.96 -66.61
C HIS A 3 22.25 -47.89 -65.12
N ARG A 4 23.07 -47.19 -64.33
CA ARG A 4 22.84 -46.84 -62.91
C ARG A 4 22.19 -45.45 -62.81
N CYS A 5 21.21 -45.31 -61.93
CA CYS A 5 20.68 -44.02 -61.44
C CYS A 5 21.55 -43.46 -60.29
N PHE A 6 21.68 -42.13 -60.23
CA PHE A 6 22.24 -41.37 -59.11
C PHE A 6 21.17 -40.47 -58.48
N SER A 7 21.20 -40.38 -57.16
CA SER A 7 20.39 -39.50 -56.29
C SER A 7 21.09 -38.15 -56.09
N ILE A 8 20.35 -37.04 -55.96
CA ILE A 8 20.88 -35.73 -55.54
C ILE A 8 19.99 -35.17 -54.41
N ASP A 9 20.65 -34.86 -53.29
CA ASP A 9 20.09 -34.41 -52.01
C ASP A 9 19.51 -32.98 -52.04
N TYR A 10 18.31 -32.84 -51.46
CA TYR A 10 17.57 -31.59 -51.25
C TYR A 10 17.92 -30.94 -49.91
N ASN A 11 19.13 -30.39 -49.71
CA ASN A 11 19.45 -29.74 -48.42
C ASN A 11 20.35 -28.49 -48.43
N LEU A 12 20.45 -27.75 -49.55
CA LEU A 12 21.23 -26.50 -49.59
C LEU A 12 20.47 -25.22 -49.99
N VAL A 13 19.17 -25.30 -50.28
CA VAL A 13 18.40 -24.12 -50.71
C VAL A 13 17.75 -23.36 -49.53
N THR A 14 17.60 -23.99 -48.37
CA THR A 14 16.85 -23.41 -47.23
C THR A 14 17.70 -22.54 -46.29
N LEU A 15 19.04 -22.61 -46.35
CA LEU A 15 19.93 -21.84 -45.48
C LEU A 15 20.29 -20.43 -46.03
N LYS A 16 20.19 -20.20 -47.34
CA LYS A 16 20.44 -18.87 -47.94
C LYS A 16 19.30 -17.87 -47.71
N ASN A 17 18.05 -18.34 -47.56
CA ASN A 17 16.90 -17.48 -47.27
C ASN A 17 16.76 -17.10 -45.78
N GLN A 18 17.49 -17.77 -44.87
CA GLN A 18 17.48 -17.46 -43.43
C GLN A 18 18.57 -16.46 -43.01
N LEU A 19 19.59 -16.22 -43.85
CA LEU A 19 20.63 -15.21 -43.58
C LEU A 19 20.42 -13.87 -44.31
N TYR A 20 19.58 -13.80 -45.36
CA TYR A 20 19.31 -12.56 -46.09
C TYR A 20 18.10 -11.76 -45.56
N MET A 21 17.26 -12.36 -44.71
CA MET A 21 16.22 -11.63 -43.96
C MET A 21 16.69 -11.11 -42.58
N LYS A 22 17.93 -11.39 -42.18
CA LYS A 22 18.52 -10.87 -40.93
C LYS A 22 19.32 -9.57 -41.10
N THR A 23 19.42 -9.01 -42.31
CA THR A 23 20.26 -7.83 -42.59
C THR A 23 19.55 -6.68 -43.32
N LYS A 24 18.24 -6.80 -43.61
CA LYS A 24 17.46 -5.72 -44.25
C LYS A 24 16.19 -5.27 -43.49
N PHE A 25 16.00 -5.75 -42.26
CA PHE A 25 15.09 -5.16 -41.27
C PHE A 25 15.85 -4.44 -40.15
N LEU A 26 17.02 -3.88 -40.47
CA LEU A 26 17.86 -3.16 -39.50
C LEU A 26 17.68 -1.63 -39.53
N ASN A 27 16.81 -1.05 -40.37
CA ASN A 27 16.78 0.41 -40.56
C ASN A 27 15.41 1.10 -40.53
N VAL A 28 14.38 0.53 -39.89
CA VAL A 28 13.19 1.30 -39.47
C VAL A 28 12.58 0.65 -38.23
N LEU A 29 13.16 0.89 -37.05
CA LEU A 29 12.38 0.92 -35.83
C LEU A 29 12.79 2.19 -35.08
N ILE A 30 11.86 3.13 -35.13
CA ILE A 30 11.86 4.44 -34.51
C ILE A 30 12.51 4.37 -33.13
N GLY A 31 13.54 5.18 -32.93
CA GLY A 31 14.02 5.50 -31.59
C GLY A 31 12.87 6.11 -30.80
N ILE A 32 12.19 5.28 -30.01
CA ILE A 32 11.53 5.75 -28.81
C ILE A 32 12.69 6.12 -27.89
N ILE A 33 13.23 7.33 -28.09
CA ILE A 33 13.69 8.10 -26.95
C ILE A 33 12.51 8.04 -26.00
N LEU A 34 12.67 7.40 -24.83
CA LEU A 34 11.86 7.76 -23.69
C LEU A 34 12.09 9.27 -23.54
N LEU A 35 11.23 10.06 -24.19
CA LEU A 35 10.69 11.23 -23.54
C LEU A 35 10.06 10.62 -22.31
N ILE A 36 10.85 10.63 -21.23
CA ILE A 36 10.31 10.74 -19.90
C ILE A 36 9.50 12.03 -20.03
N VAL A 37 8.23 11.87 -20.42
CA VAL A 37 7.21 12.80 -20.00
C VAL A 37 7.34 12.66 -18.49
N ASN A 38 8.12 13.56 -17.89
CA ASN A 38 7.93 13.88 -16.50
C ASN A 38 6.49 14.34 -16.47
N SER A 39 5.56 13.41 -16.29
CA SER A 39 4.28 13.76 -15.73
C SER A 39 4.67 14.33 -14.36
N THR A 40 4.82 15.64 -14.27
CA THR A 40 5.07 16.36 -13.02
C THR A 40 3.80 16.36 -12.18
N GLN A 41 3.21 15.18 -12.01
CA GLN A 41 2.29 14.88 -10.92
C GLN A 41 3.11 15.08 -9.64
N ALA A 42 2.52 15.77 -8.66
CA ALA A 42 3.13 15.92 -7.35
C ALA A 42 3.51 14.52 -6.82
N GLN A 43 4.78 14.29 -6.52
CA GLN A 43 5.24 13.05 -5.92
C GLN A 43 5.52 13.28 -4.43
N ALA A 44 5.11 12.33 -3.60
CA ALA A 44 5.47 12.30 -2.19
C ALA A 44 7.00 12.22 -2.02
N PRO A 45 7.61 13.02 -1.12
CA PRO A 45 9.03 12.90 -0.80
C PRO A 45 9.30 11.58 -0.08
N ASP A 46 10.40 10.92 -0.43
CA ASP A 46 10.92 9.80 0.36
C ASP A 46 11.50 10.34 1.66
N LEU A 47 10.99 9.82 2.79
CA LEU A 47 11.42 10.23 4.13
C LEU A 47 12.57 9.37 4.66
N GLY A 48 12.89 8.24 4.01
CA GLY A 48 13.94 7.33 4.46
C GLY A 48 13.80 6.96 5.94
N SER A 49 14.89 7.05 6.70
CA SER A 49 14.93 6.80 8.14
C SER A 49 14.10 7.80 8.97
N THR A 50 13.76 8.98 8.43
CA THR A 50 12.92 9.97 9.15
C THR A 50 11.44 9.58 9.17
N SER A 51 11.05 8.53 8.45
CA SER A 51 9.68 8.02 8.44
C SER A 51 9.16 7.58 9.83
N SER A 52 10.05 7.14 10.74
CA SER A 52 9.69 6.79 12.13
C SER A 52 9.66 8.00 13.09
N TYR A 53 10.20 9.15 12.71
CA TYR A 53 10.32 10.30 13.59
C TYR A 53 9.05 11.15 13.59
N ALA A 54 8.57 11.47 14.80
CA ALA A 54 7.59 12.51 15.05
C ALA A 54 8.22 13.89 14.94
N LEU A 55 9.36 14.08 15.60
CA LEU A 55 10.08 15.35 15.62
C LEU A 55 11.58 15.10 15.48
N PHE A 56 12.24 15.78 14.54
CA PHE A 56 13.66 15.64 14.35
C PHE A 56 14.29 16.96 13.88
N THR A 57 15.46 17.31 14.40
CA THR A 57 16.28 18.39 13.86
C THR A 57 17.70 17.90 13.56
N ALA A 58 18.18 18.15 12.34
CA ALA A 58 19.55 17.79 11.96
C ALA A 58 20.57 18.71 12.65
N THR A 59 20.23 19.97 12.90
CA THR A 59 21.05 20.90 13.68
C THR A 59 20.17 21.87 14.46
N GLY A 60 20.06 21.68 15.77
CA GLY A 60 19.27 22.53 16.64
C GLY A 60 19.06 21.90 18.01
N ALA A 61 18.79 22.75 19.00
CA ALA A 61 18.37 22.28 20.31
C ALA A 61 16.95 21.68 20.23
N PHE A 62 16.68 20.67 21.05
CA PHE A 62 15.35 20.09 21.22
C PHE A 62 14.90 20.32 22.65
N ASN A 63 13.81 21.06 22.86
CA ASN A 63 13.35 21.48 24.17
C ASN A 63 11.87 21.13 24.39
N VAL A 64 11.57 20.49 25.52
CA VAL A 64 10.21 20.20 25.99
C VAL A 64 10.02 20.80 27.37
N THR A 65 9.11 21.77 27.48
CA THR A 65 8.91 22.52 28.74
C THR A 65 7.59 22.18 29.44
N GLY A 66 6.57 21.73 28.71
CA GLY A 66 5.26 21.40 29.28
C GLY A 66 5.12 19.92 29.65
N ALA A 67 4.71 19.64 30.90
CA ALA A 67 4.47 18.27 31.39
C ALA A 67 3.30 17.57 30.68
N GLY A 68 2.36 18.33 30.11
CA GLY A 68 1.27 17.79 29.29
C GLY A 68 1.70 17.32 27.89
N THR A 69 2.99 17.43 27.55
CA THR A 69 3.46 17.06 26.21
C THR A 69 3.46 15.54 26.05
N ILE A 70 2.81 15.02 25.01
CA ILE A 70 2.82 13.60 24.64
C ILE A 70 3.26 13.48 23.18
N VAL A 71 4.29 12.69 22.93
CA VAL A 71 4.79 12.42 21.57
C VAL A 71 4.73 10.93 21.27
N THR A 72 4.13 10.56 20.15
CA THR A 72 4.12 9.20 19.59
C THR A 72 4.88 9.17 18.27
N GLY A 73 5.97 8.40 18.25
CA GLY A 73 6.99 8.38 17.20
C GLY A 73 8.36 8.74 17.76
N ASP A 74 9.42 8.48 16.97
CA ASP A 74 10.79 8.75 17.41
C ASP A 74 11.05 10.26 17.49
N VAL A 75 11.97 10.65 18.37
CA VAL A 75 12.42 12.04 18.50
C VAL A 75 13.93 12.14 18.47
N GLY A 76 14.46 13.26 18.00
CA GLY A 76 15.91 13.42 18.02
C GLY A 76 16.49 14.76 17.59
N THR A 77 17.77 14.91 17.90
CA THR A 77 18.65 15.93 17.33
C THR A 77 19.97 15.31 16.95
N ASN A 78 20.47 15.57 15.75
CA ASN A 78 21.80 15.09 15.36
C ASN A 78 22.92 15.99 15.91
N VAL A 79 22.69 17.31 15.92
CA VAL A 79 23.61 18.30 16.48
C VAL A 79 22.83 19.30 17.32
N GLY A 80 23.02 19.28 18.64
CA GLY A 80 22.38 20.22 19.56
C GLY A 80 22.09 19.59 20.92
N ALA A 81 21.69 20.44 21.88
CA ALA A 81 21.25 19.95 23.19
C ALA A 81 19.87 19.29 23.08
N PHE A 82 19.63 18.24 23.85
CA PHE A 82 18.32 17.60 23.96
C PHE A 82 17.82 17.66 25.41
N ASN A 83 16.80 18.48 25.66
CA ASN A 83 16.20 18.71 26.96
C ASN A 83 14.70 18.39 26.88
N GLY A 84 14.29 17.18 27.27
CA GLY A 84 12.89 16.78 27.28
C GLY A 84 12.70 15.31 27.62
N PHE A 85 11.46 14.95 27.94
CA PHE A 85 11.04 13.60 28.32
C PHE A 85 11.87 12.99 29.47
N PRO A 86 11.78 13.53 30.71
CA PRO A 86 10.75 14.44 31.27
C PRO A 86 10.94 15.95 30.95
N PRO A 87 9.91 16.82 31.11
CA PRO A 87 8.64 16.56 31.80
C PRO A 87 7.54 15.94 30.94
N GLY A 88 7.66 15.97 29.61
CA GLY A 88 6.71 15.31 28.71
C GLY A 88 6.82 13.77 28.75
N THR A 89 5.92 13.10 28.02
CA THR A 89 5.90 11.65 27.80
C THR A 89 6.25 11.30 26.35
N LEU A 90 7.19 10.38 26.15
CA LEU A 90 7.60 9.88 24.83
C LEU A 90 7.17 8.43 24.66
N ILE A 91 6.48 8.14 23.56
CA ILE A 91 6.12 6.80 23.08
C ILE A 91 6.87 6.58 21.76
N GLY A 92 8.15 6.22 21.86
CA GLY A 92 9.07 6.10 20.74
C GLY A 92 10.52 6.06 21.21
N GLN A 93 11.46 6.03 20.27
CA GLN A 93 12.90 6.08 20.55
C GLN A 93 13.42 7.51 20.59
N LYS A 94 14.41 7.75 21.44
CA LYS A 94 15.17 9.00 21.50
C LYS A 94 16.53 8.81 20.82
N ASN A 95 16.79 9.56 19.75
CA ASN A 95 18.03 9.50 19.00
C ASN A 95 18.78 10.83 19.04
N VAL A 96 19.90 10.87 19.77
CA VAL A 96 20.67 12.11 19.98
C VAL A 96 22.14 11.85 19.67
N ALA A 97 22.66 12.56 18.67
CA ALA A 97 24.05 12.49 18.22
C ALA A 97 24.60 11.04 18.09
N ASN A 98 23.83 10.18 17.43
CA ASN A 98 24.15 8.78 17.18
C ASN A 98 24.05 8.44 15.68
N THR A 99 24.34 7.20 15.31
CA THR A 99 24.27 6.76 13.91
C THR A 99 22.87 6.96 13.30
N ALA A 100 21.80 6.69 14.06
CA ALA A 100 20.43 6.86 13.58
C ALA A 100 20.09 8.35 13.33
N SER A 101 20.52 9.26 14.21
CA SER A 101 20.32 10.70 14.00
C SER A 101 21.17 11.23 12.86
N ALA A 102 22.35 10.67 12.60
CA ALA A 102 23.20 11.05 11.48
C ALA A 102 22.58 10.65 10.13
N THR A 103 22.01 9.44 10.03
CA THR A 103 21.24 9.02 8.85
C THR A 103 19.99 9.89 8.68
N ALA A 104 19.23 10.11 9.75
CA ALA A 104 18.05 10.98 9.73
C ALA A 104 18.36 12.42 9.29
N ALA A 105 19.54 12.95 9.65
CA ALA A 105 20.01 14.26 9.19
C ALA A 105 20.26 14.32 7.68
N THR A 106 20.71 13.23 7.09
CA THR A 106 20.89 13.13 5.64
C THR A 106 19.52 13.02 4.95
N ASP A 107 18.65 12.14 5.45
CA ASP A 107 17.35 11.88 4.85
C ASP A 107 16.39 13.08 4.93
N VAL A 108 16.42 13.88 6.02
CA VAL A 108 15.61 15.12 6.06
C VAL A 108 16.06 16.14 5.02
N ALA A 109 17.37 16.22 4.73
CA ALA A 109 17.89 17.10 3.70
C ALA A 109 17.46 16.63 2.30
N LEU A 110 17.57 15.32 2.02
CA LEU A 110 17.11 14.73 0.76
C LEU A 110 15.60 14.91 0.56
N ALA A 111 14.80 14.64 1.59
CA ALA A 111 13.35 14.81 1.55
C ALA A 111 12.96 16.27 1.26
N TYR A 112 13.57 17.23 1.97
CA TYR A 112 13.36 18.66 1.71
C TYR A 112 13.78 19.05 0.28
N ASP A 113 14.96 18.64 -0.15
CA ASP A 113 15.52 19.03 -1.46
C ASP A 113 14.72 18.41 -2.62
N SER A 114 14.14 17.22 -2.43
CA SER A 114 13.23 16.60 -3.41
C SER A 114 12.01 17.48 -3.70
N LEU A 115 11.39 18.07 -2.68
CA LEU A 115 10.25 18.99 -2.84
C LEU A 115 10.63 20.30 -3.54
N SER A 116 11.88 20.76 -3.39
CA SER A 116 12.37 21.95 -4.10
C SER A 116 12.26 21.79 -5.61
N THR A 117 12.48 20.56 -6.12
CA THR A 117 12.44 20.24 -7.55
C THR A 117 11.03 20.13 -8.14
N VAL A 118 10.01 19.98 -7.28
CA VAL A 118 8.62 19.87 -7.72
C VAL A 118 8.12 21.23 -8.21
N THR A 119 7.61 21.27 -9.44
CA THR A 119 7.07 22.49 -10.05
C THR A 119 5.81 22.97 -9.33
N CYS A 120 5.71 24.27 -9.10
CA CYS A 120 4.49 24.87 -8.57
C CYS A 120 3.31 24.66 -9.53
N GLY A 121 2.18 24.17 -9.01
CA GLY A 121 0.94 24.07 -9.76
C GLY A 121 0.05 25.30 -9.55
N SER A 122 0.04 25.87 -8.35
CA SER A 122 -0.69 27.10 -8.03
C SER A 122 0.15 28.03 -7.15
N VAL A 123 0.22 29.30 -7.53
CA VAL A 123 0.85 30.34 -6.70
C VAL A 123 -0.24 31.07 -5.92
N LEU A 124 -0.16 31.01 -4.59
CA LEU A 124 -1.11 31.69 -3.71
C LEU A 124 -0.53 33.02 -3.25
N THR A 125 -1.31 34.09 -3.37
CA THR A 125 -0.93 35.45 -2.94
C THR A 125 -1.64 35.89 -1.66
N THR A 126 -2.61 35.10 -1.20
CA THR A 126 -3.37 35.35 0.03
C THR A 126 -2.93 34.38 1.14
N PRO A 127 -3.05 34.79 2.42
CA PRO A 127 -2.87 33.87 3.55
C PRO A 127 -3.82 32.66 3.47
N LEU A 128 -3.40 31.56 4.11
CA LEU A 128 -4.14 30.30 4.11
C LEU A 128 -5.27 30.31 5.15
N GLY A 129 -6.31 29.52 4.88
CA GLY A 129 -7.38 29.23 5.83
C GLY A 129 -8.64 30.08 5.64
N ASN A 130 -9.30 30.52 6.71
CA ASN A 130 -10.57 31.24 6.72
C ASN A 130 -11.69 30.52 5.94
N GLY A 131 -11.73 29.18 6.04
CA GLY A 131 -12.68 28.33 5.33
C GLY A 131 -12.28 28.00 3.89
N GLN A 132 -11.08 28.39 3.46
CA GLN A 132 -10.55 28.05 2.14
C GLN A 132 -10.51 26.54 1.94
N ILE A 133 -11.05 26.09 0.80
CA ILE A 133 -10.98 24.70 0.33
C ILE A 133 -9.92 24.64 -0.77
N LEU A 134 -8.95 23.76 -0.59
CA LEU A 134 -7.90 23.47 -1.55
C LEU A 134 -8.06 22.03 -2.06
N LEU A 135 -7.90 21.86 -3.37
CA LEU A 135 -7.88 20.57 -4.06
C LEU A 135 -6.44 20.04 -4.14
N PRO A 136 -6.22 18.77 -4.54
CA PRO A 136 -4.88 18.20 -4.63
C PRO A 136 -4.02 19.00 -5.62
N ASN A 137 -2.92 19.59 -5.13
CA ASN A 137 -2.02 20.42 -5.94
C ASN A 137 -0.69 20.70 -5.22
N VAL A 138 0.24 21.34 -5.95
CA VAL A 138 1.45 21.96 -5.42
C VAL A 138 1.22 23.46 -5.29
N TYR A 139 1.01 23.93 -4.06
CA TYR A 139 0.78 25.33 -3.72
C TYR A 139 2.08 26.01 -3.32
N CYS A 140 2.38 27.15 -3.93
CA CYS A 140 3.59 27.93 -3.67
C CYS A 140 3.24 29.32 -3.15
N LEU A 141 3.93 29.73 -2.09
CA LEU A 141 3.88 31.06 -1.51
C LEU A 141 5.32 31.58 -1.43
N SER A 142 5.61 32.74 -2.03
CA SER A 142 6.96 33.32 -2.08
C SER A 142 7.30 34.19 -0.86
N THR A 143 6.44 34.19 0.15
CA THR A 143 6.59 35.00 1.37
C THR A 143 6.01 34.24 2.57
N ALA A 144 6.29 34.74 3.76
CA ALA A 144 5.72 34.22 4.99
C ALA A 144 4.19 34.19 4.95
N SER A 145 3.60 33.17 5.56
CA SER A 145 2.15 32.98 5.56
C SER A 145 1.63 32.53 6.93
N THR A 146 0.34 32.71 7.13
CA THR A 146 -0.36 32.28 8.34
C THR A 146 -1.61 31.51 7.97
N VAL A 147 -1.82 30.35 8.60
CA VAL A 147 -3.10 29.64 8.53
C VAL A 147 -4.04 30.24 9.58
N ASN A 148 -5.08 30.91 9.12
CA ASN A 148 -6.11 31.52 9.97
C ASN A 148 -7.37 30.65 9.97
N GLY A 149 -8.03 30.43 11.11
CA GLY A 149 -9.25 29.61 11.16
C GLY A 149 -9.07 28.22 10.52
N ASP A 150 -10.05 27.79 9.73
CA ASP A 150 -10.01 26.49 9.06
C ASP A 150 -9.37 26.55 7.67
N LEU A 151 -8.45 25.63 7.38
CA LEU A 151 -7.99 25.29 6.03
C LEU A 151 -8.48 23.88 5.69
N ILE A 152 -9.21 23.72 4.60
CA ILE A 152 -9.83 22.46 4.20
C ILE A 152 -9.07 21.89 2.99
N LEU A 153 -8.61 20.65 3.11
CA LEU A 153 -8.00 19.88 2.02
C LEU A 153 -9.00 18.80 1.58
N ASP A 154 -9.46 18.88 0.33
CA ASP A 154 -10.47 17.99 -0.25
C ASP A 154 -9.81 17.03 -1.25
N GLY A 155 -9.79 15.74 -0.91
CA GLY A 155 -9.15 14.69 -1.72
C GLY A 155 -9.97 14.26 -2.93
N GLN A 156 -11.12 14.87 -3.19
CA GLN A 156 -12.00 14.58 -4.34
C GLN A 156 -12.41 13.11 -4.47
N GLY A 157 -12.41 12.37 -3.35
CA GLY A 157 -12.71 10.94 -3.31
C GLY A 157 -11.50 10.04 -3.57
N ASP A 158 -10.34 10.60 -3.92
CA ASP A 158 -9.10 9.86 -4.16
C ASP A 158 -8.20 9.84 -2.91
N PRO A 159 -8.01 8.67 -2.25
CA PRO A 159 -7.12 8.54 -1.10
C PRO A 159 -5.63 8.79 -1.41
N ASN A 160 -5.25 8.73 -2.69
CA ASN A 160 -3.88 9.00 -3.15
C ASN A 160 -3.64 10.47 -3.49
N SER A 161 -4.63 11.34 -3.29
CA SER A 161 -4.51 12.79 -3.48
C SER A 161 -3.35 13.37 -2.68
N ILE A 162 -2.48 14.13 -3.36
CA ILE A 162 -1.29 14.76 -2.77
C ILE A 162 -1.47 16.29 -2.68
N PHE A 163 -1.10 16.83 -1.53
CA PHE A 163 -1.04 18.26 -1.24
C PHE A 163 0.38 18.63 -0.86
N ILE A 164 1.01 19.52 -1.62
CA ILE A 164 2.35 20.03 -1.31
C ILE A 164 2.25 21.55 -1.16
N PHE A 165 2.68 22.06 -0.02
CA PHE A 165 2.79 23.49 0.26
C PHE A 165 4.27 23.87 0.31
N LYS A 166 4.69 24.77 -0.57
CA LYS A 166 6.05 25.31 -0.62
C LYS A 166 6.00 26.78 -0.21
N ILE A 167 6.57 27.11 0.94
CA ILE A 167 6.53 28.46 1.51
C ILE A 167 7.95 28.98 1.65
N ASP A 168 8.28 30.00 0.86
CA ASP A 168 9.54 30.73 0.95
C ASP A 168 9.43 31.84 2.00
N GLY A 169 9.41 31.43 3.27
CA GLY A 169 9.25 32.29 4.42
C GLY A 169 8.72 31.53 5.63
N ALA A 170 8.53 32.26 6.74
CA ALA A 170 7.97 31.67 7.95
C ALA A 170 6.51 31.21 7.75
N LEU A 171 6.13 30.12 8.44
CA LEU A 171 4.75 29.65 8.51
C LEU A 171 4.27 29.75 9.96
N ALA A 172 3.18 30.46 10.18
CA ALA A 172 2.49 30.45 11.46
C ALA A 172 1.10 29.83 11.33
N THR A 173 0.54 29.35 12.44
CA THR A 173 -0.90 29.11 12.53
C THR A 173 -1.50 30.00 13.62
N ALA A 174 -2.71 30.52 13.39
CA ALA A 174 -3.42 31.31 14.38
C ALA A 174 -3.90 30.42 15.55
N VAL A 175 -4.21 31.04 16.68
CA VAL A 175 -4.81 30.35 17.83
C VAL A 175 -6.10 29.64 17.39
N ASN A 176 -6.29 28.39 17.83
CA ASN A 176 -7.44 27.53 17.49
C ASN A 176 -7.64 27.25 15.98
N SER A 177 -6.68 27.57 15.11
CA SER A 177 -6.77 27.23 13.69
C SER A 177 -6.70 25.72 13.44
N ARG A 178 -7.26 25.24 12.34
CA ARG A 178 -7.37 23.81 12.04
C ARG A 178 -7.09 23.53 10.58
N ILE A 179 -6.32 22.47 10.32
CA ILE A 179 -6.27 21.83 9.00
C ILE A 179 -7.23 20.64 9.01
N ILE A 180 -8.20 20.65 8.10
CA ILE A 180 -9.28 19.67 7.99
C ILE A 180 -9.08 18.88 6.70
N LEU A 181 -9.06 17.55 6.82
CA LEU A 181 -9.01 16.65 5.66
C LEU A 181 -10.42 16.13 5.38
N THR A 182 -10.82 16.18 4.12
CA THR A 182 -12.16 15.77 3.68
C THR A 182 -12.07 14.91 2.42
N ASN A 183 -13.14 14.16 2.17
CA ASN A 183 -13.35 13.45 0.90
C ASN A 183 -12.13 12.61 0.47
N SER A 184 -11.74 11.68 1.35
CA SER A 184 -10.60 10.77 1.20
C SER A 184 -9.20 11.40 1.30
N ALA A 185 -9.04 12.71 1.50
CA ALA A 185 -7.70 13.28 1.71
C ALA A 185 -6.94 12.57 2.85
N SER A 186 -5.80 11.95 2.52
CA SER A 186 -4.95 11.23 3.47
C SER A 186 -3.95 12.16 4.12
N ILE A 187 -3.81 12.07 5.44
CA ILE A 187 -2.84 12.88 6.19
C ILE A 187 -1.39 12.61 5.79
N CYS A 188 -1.14 11.41 5.26
CA CYS A 188 0.19 10.97 4.88
C CYS A 188 0.59 11.47 3.49
N ASN A 189 -0.32 12.13 2.77
CA ASN A 189 -0.10 12.76 1.49
C ASN A 189 -0.12 14.30 1.57
N VAL A 190 0.02 14.87 2.77
CA VAL A 190 0.09 16.32 3.00
C VAL A 190 1.50 16.71 3.43
N TYR A 191 2.17 17.53 2.63
CA TYR A 191 3.56 17.93 2.83
C TYR A 191 3.71 19.44 2.84
N TRP A 192 4.56 19.93 3.74
CA TRP A 192 4.81 21.35 3.95
C TRP A 192 6.31 21.60 3.91
N GLN A 193 6.82 22.12 2.80
CA GLN A 193 8.19 22.58 2.65
C GLN A 193 8.29 24.05 3.05
N ILE A 194 8.99 24.35 4.13
CA ILE A 194 9.06 25.70 4.71
C ILE A 194 10.51 26.18 4.74
N ASN A 195 10.81 27.28 4.03
CA ASN A 195 12.09 27.97 4.11
C ASN A 195 12.02 29.11 5.14
N GLY A 196 11.91 28.76 6.41
CA GLY A 196 11.75 29.71 7.50
C GLY A 196 11.29 29.03 8.79
N GLN A 197 11.09 29.84 9.83
CA GLN A 197 10.55 29.36 11.10
C GLN A 197 9.09 28.88 10.95
N VAL A 198 8.73 27.84 11.69
CA VAL A 198 7.36 27.36 11.84
C VAL A 198 6.90 27.58 13.27
N ASP A 199 5.77 28.27 13.44
CA ASP A 199 5.10 28.47 14.73
C ASP A 199 3.68 27.91 14.69
N LEU A 200 3.44 26.79 15.36
CA LEU A 200 2.08 26.25 15.52
C LEU A 200 1.40 26.95 16.70
N GLY A 201 0.40 27.78 16.39
CA GLY A 201 -0.35 28.60 17.33
C GLY A 201 -1.01 27.81 18.45
N GLN A 202 -1.29 28.49 19.56
CA GLN A 202 -1.93 27.88 20.74
C GLN A 202 -3.20 27.12 20.35
N ASN A 203 -3.35 25.89 20.84
CA ASN A 203 -4.50 25.02 20.58
C ASN A 203 -4.81 24.78 19.08
N SER A 204 -3.89 25.08 18.16
CA SER A 204 -4.08 24.78 16.74
C SER A 204 -4.00 23.27 16.49
N ILE A 205 -4.69 22.80 15.46
CA ILE A 205 -4.63 21.41 14.98
C ILE A 205 -3.99 21.39 13.60
N PHE A 206 -2.72 20.98 13.55
CA PHE A 206 -1.95 20.89 12.33
C PHE A 206 -1.93 19.45 11.78
N ARG A 207 -1.94 19.31 10.45
CA ARG A 207 -1.93 18.02 9.75
C ARG A 207 -0.90 17.98 8.63
N GLY A 208 -0.11 16.91 8.61
CA GLY A 208 0.85 16.62 7.54
C GLY A 208 2.31 16.57 8.01
N THR A 209 3.21 16.45 7.05
CA THR A 209 4.67 16.37 7.28
C THR A 209 5.30 17.74 7.01
N LEU A 210 5.85 18.36 8.04
CA LEU A 210 6.65 19.58 7.96
C LEU A 210 8.11 19.22 7.67
N LEU A 211 8.63 19.71 6.54
CA LEU A 211 10.03 19.68 6.12
C LEU A 211 10.55 21.12 6.13
N VAL A 212 11.37 21.47 7.12
CA VAL A 212 11.62 22.86 7.49
C VAL A 212 13.12 23.19 7.41
N ASN A 213 13.45 24.29 6.76
CA ASN A 213 14.77 24.91 6.84
C ASN A 213 14.71 26.10 7.83
N GLY A 214 14.55 25.77 9.11
CA GLY A 214 14.30 26.75 10.17
C GLY A 214 13.85 26.09 11.48
N ALA A 215 13.64 26.93 12.51
CA ALA A 215 13.14 26.48 13.81
C ALA A 215 11.66 26.04 13.74
N ILE A 216 11.25 25.16 14.64
CA ILE A 216 9.87 24.68 14.77
C ILE A 216 9.43 24.85 16.22
N ASN A 217 8.45 25.71 16.46
CA ASN A 217 7.87 25.92 17.78
C ASN A 217 6.41 25.48 17.77
N LEU A 218 6.06 24.56 18.66
CA LEU A 218 4.67 24.27 18.97
C LEU A 218 4.34 25.03 20.25
N LEU A 219 3.51 26.06 20.10
CA LEU A 219 3.03 26.85 21.23
C LEU A 219 2.07 26.02 22.09
N ASP A 220 1.76 26.52 23.27
CA ASP A 220 0.99 25.81 24.30
C ASP A 220 -0.27 25.10 23.74
N GLY A 221 -0.40 23.80 24.01
CA GLY A 221 -1.58 23.01 23.63
C GLY A 221 -1.75 22.75 22.12
N ALA A 222 -0.85 23.22 21.25
CA ALA A 222 -0.91 22.90 19.83
C ALA A 222 -0.80 21.38 19.61
N THR A 223 -1.56 20.86 18.65
CA THR A 223 -1.58 19.44 18.26
C THR A 223 -1.08 19.27 16.84
N LEU A 224 -0.14 18.34 16.63
CA LEU A 224 0.37 17.96 15.33
C LEU A 224 0.06 16.49 15.05
N PHE A 225 -0.83 16.25 14.08
CA PHE A 225 -1.00 14.93 13.48
C PHE A 225 -0.09 14.84 12.24
N GLY A 226 1.04 14.17 12.37
CA GLY A 226 2.06 14.11 11.33
C GLY A 226 3.46 14.22 11.90
N ARG A 227 4.34 14.94 11.20
CA ARG A 227 5.78 15.01 11.51
C ARG A 227 6.30 16.44 11.43
N ALA A 228 7.32 16.74 12.21
CA ALA A 228 8.06 18.00 12.20
C ALA A 228 9.56 17.74 12.08
N LEU A 229 10.10 17.91 10.87
CA LEU A 229 11.47 17.56 10.52
C LEU A 229 12.20 18.83 10.06
N SER A 230 13.29 19.19 10.75
CA SER A 230 14.08 20.39 10.47
C SER A 230 15.50 20.05 9.97
N LYS A 231 15.95 20.73 8.91
CA LYS A 231 17.36 20.73 8.47
C LYS A 231 18.25 21.52 9.42
N ALA A 232 17.77 22.65 9.92
CA ALA A 232 18.51 23.53 10.80
C ALA A 232 17.55 24.46 11.56
N GLY A 233 17.50 24.30 12.88
CA GLY A 233 16.64 25.08 13.75
C GLY A 233 16.27 24.31 15.01
N ALA A 234 16.06 25.05 16.09
CA ALA A 234 15.60 24.44 17.34
C ALA A 234 14.15 23.92 17.19
N ILE A 235 13.83 22.89 17.97
CA ILE A 235 12.47 22.39 18.16
C ILE A 235 12.05 22.67 19.60
N SER A 236 10.90 23.32 19.78
CA SER A 236 10.36 23.68 21.10
C SER A 236 8.93 23.21 21.27
N LEU A 237 8.63 22.55 22.38
CA LEU A 237 7.30 22.04 22.74
C LEU A 237 6.84 22.54 24.12
N GLN A 238 5.54 22.82 24.24
CA GLN A 238 4.81 23.18 25.45
C GLN A 238 3.41 22.54 25.45
N ASN A 239 3.20 21.51 26.29
CA ASN A 239 1.91 20.82 26.47
C ASN A 239 1.26 20.32 25.16
N ASN A 240 2.08 19.87 24.22
CA ASN A 240 1.62 19.49 22.88
C ASN A 240 1.27 18.02 22.76
N ILE A 241 0.39 17.69 21.83
CA ILE A 241 0.19 16.31 21.36
C ILE A 241 0.79 16.20 19.97
N VAL A 242 1.77 15.31 19.78
CA VAL A 242 2.33 15.00 18.47
C VAL A 242 2.21 13.51 18.20
N THR A 243 1.60 13.15 17.08
CA THR A 243 1.37 11.75 16.72
C THR A 243 1.66 11.54 15.26
N ILE A 244 2.64 10.67 14.94
CA ILE A 244 2.82 10.21 13.58
C ILE A 244 1.68 9.28 13.17
N SER A 245 1.26 9.40 11.92
CA SER A 245 0.53 8.33 11.25
C SER A 245 1.52 7.47 10.48
N SER A 246 1.46 6.14 10.68
CA SER A 246 2.24 5.18 9.92
C SER A 246 1.44 4.67 8.73
N GLN A 247 2.14 4.46 7.60
CA GLN A 247 1.57 3.73 6.47
C GLN A 247 1.15 2.33 6.95
N PRO A 248 0.04 1.78 6.44
CA PRO A 248 -0.33 0.42 6.79
C PRO A 248 0.74 -0.54 6.27
N THR A 249 1.17 -1.48 7.10
CA THR A 249 2.06 -2.56 6.66
C THR A 249 1.20 -3.69 6.10
N ALA A 250 1.57 -4.21 4.92
CA ALA A 250 0.87 -5.34 4.34
C ALA A 250 1.06 -6.59 5.20
N SER A 251 -0.05 -7.29 5.49
CA SER A 251 0.03 -8.63 6.06
C SER A 251 0.74 -9.56 5.07
N GLN A 252 1.50 -10.53 5.60
CA GLN A 252 2.08 -11.60 4.80
C GLN A 252 1.36 -12.89 5.17
N ILE A 253 0.44 -13.34 4.32
CA ILE A 253 -0.40 -14.48 4.61
C ILE A 253 0.20 -15.79 4.09
N THR A 254 -0.02 -16.86 4.84
CA THR A 254 0.45 -18.21 4.52
C THR A 254 -0.65 -19.23 4.78
N ALA A 255 -0.58 -20.36 4.07
CA ALA A 255 -1.42 -21.52 4.32
C ALA A 255 -0.63 -22.57 5.12
N ASP A 256 -1.30 -23.26 6.03
CA ASP A 256 -0.74 -24.37 6.80
C ASP A 256 -0.53 -25.65 5.98
N SER A 257 -1.21 -25.75 4.83
CA SER A 257 -1.31 -26.94 4.00
C SER A 257 -1.54 -26.58 2.53
N THR A 258 -1.71 -27.60 1.68
CA THR A 258 -2.03 -27.39 0.26
C THR A 258 -3.38 -26.70 0.10
N VAL A 259 -3.44 -25.66 -0.73
CA VAL A 259 -4.67 -24.88 -0.97
C VAL A 259 -5.53 -25.42 -2.12
N THR A 260 -5.22 -26.63 -2.59
CA THR A 260 -6.07 -27.40 -3.52
C THR A 260 -6.46 -28.71 -2.85
N PHE A 261 -7.75 -28.88 -2.55
CA PHE A 261 -8.26 -30.03 -1.80
C PHE A 261 -9.68 -30.41 -2.20
N CYS A 262 -10.15 -31.60 -1.83
CA CYS A 262 -11.53 -32.02 -2.10
C CYS A 262 -12.53 -31.38 -1.13
N GLN A 263 -13.78 -31.23 -1.58
CA GLN A 263 -14.89 -30.76 -0.75
C GLN A 263 -15.00 -31.59 0.54
N GLY A 264 -15.17 -30.91 1.66
CA GLY A 264 -15.15 -31.49 3.00
C GLY A 264 -13.82 -31.29 3.75
N ASN A 265 -12.74 -31.01 3.02
CA ASN A 265 -11.46 -30.62 3.63
C ASN A 265 -11.39 -29.10 3.84
N THR A 266 -10.41 -28.68 4.64
CA THR A 266 -10.17 -27.28 4.96
C THR A 266 -8.68 -26.97 4.99
N ALA A 267 -8.32 -25.71 4.81
CA ALA A 267 -6.98 -25.18 5.10
C ALA A 267 -7.08 -24.03 6.10
N VAL A 268 -6.03 -23.78 6.87
CA VAL A 268 -5.93 -22.59 7.73
C VAL A 268 -5.02 -21.57 7.05
N LEU A 269 -5.57 -20.38 6.81
CA LEU A 269 -4.80 -19.21 6.37
C LEU A 269 -4.46 -18.36 7.59
N SER A 270 -3.21 -17.94 7.71
CA SER A 270 -2.71 -17.16 8.86
C SER A 270 -1.82 -16.01 8.41
N GLY A 271 -1.42 -15.14 9.34
CA GLY A 271 -0.52 -14.02 9.07
C GLY A 271 -1.18 -12.65 9.01
N ASN A 272 -2.46 -12.55 9.44
CA ASN A 272 -3.13 -11.26 9.57
C ASN A 272 -2.57 -10.49 10.78
N VAL A 273 -2.02 -9.30 10.53
CA VAL A 273 -1.46 -8.38 11.55
C VAL A 273 -2.36 -7.17 11.78
N GLY A 274 -3.65 -7.42 12.06
CA GLY A 274 -4.63 -6.39 12.43
C GLY A 274 -5.41 -5.77 11.25
N GLY A 275 -5.38 -6.42 10.09
CA GLY A 275 -6.24 -6.11 8.94
C GLY A 275 -7.54 -6.91 8.94
N ILE A 276 -8.30 -6.77 7.85
CA ILE A 276 -9.57 -7.44 7.59
C ILE A 276 -9.38 -8.43 6.43
N TRP A 277 -9.71 -9.70 6.62
CA TRP A 277 -9.71 -10.71 5.55
C TRP A 277 -10.73 -10.35 4.46
N SER A 278 -10.54 -10.85 3.23
CA SER A 278 -11.50 -10.68 2.13
C SER A 278 -12.89 -11.26 2.42
N THR A 279 -12.99 -12.14 3.41
CA THR A 279 -14.22 -12.71 3.97
C THR A 279 -14.89 -11.83 5.04
N GLY A 280 -14.20 -10.80 5.54
CA GLY A 280 -14.69 -9.80 6.50
C GLY A 280 -14.22 -9.99 7.95
N GLU A 281 -13.54 -11.09 8.27
CA GLU A 281 -13.04 -11.39 9.60
C GLU A 281 -11.77 -10.58 9.94
N THR A 282 -11.55 -10.34 11.23
CA THR A 282 -10.37 -9.61 11.76
C THR A 282 -9.44 -10.50 12.59
N THR A 283 -9.65 -11.81 12.55
CA THR A 283 -8.85 -12.77 13.33
C THR A 283 -7.45 -12.93 12.73
N PRO A 284 -6.43 -13.30 13.54
CA PRO A 284 -5.08 -13.58 13.04
C PRO A 284 -5.00 -14.70 11.98
N SER A 285 -5.99 -15.59 11.98
CA SER A 285 -6.17 -16.68 11.01
C SER A 285 -7.64 -16.94 10.70
N ILE A 286 -7.90 -17.58 9.55
CA ILE A 286 -9.21 -18.06 9.11
C ILE A 286 -9.10 -19.53 8.65
N THR A 287 -10.19 -20.28 8.78
CA THR A 287 -10.30 -21.63 8.20
C THR A 287 -11.17 -21.55 6.96
N VAL A 288 -10.64 -22.02 5.83
CA VAL A 288 -11.29 -21.89 4.52
C VAL A 288 -11.67 -23.27 3.97
N SER A 289 -12.87 -23.36 3.41
CA SER A 289 -13.45 -24.59 2.83
C SER A 289 -14.12 -24.35 1.47
N VAL A 290 -14.01 -23.13 0.93
CA VAL A 290 -14.66 -22.69 -0.31
C VAL A 290 -13.60 -22.13 -1.25
N SER A 291 -13.72 -22.44 -2.55
CA SER A 291 -12.84 -21.88 -3.58
C SER A 291 -12.95 -20.36 -3.61
N GLY A 292 -11.83 -19.67 -3.72
CA GLY A 292 -11.81 -18.21 -3.73
C GLY A 292 -10.41 -17.63 -3.68
N ASP A 293 -10.36 -16.31 -3.82
CA ASP A 293 -9.15 -15.51 -3.65
C ASP A 293 -9.16 -14.86 -2.26
N TYR A 294 -8.19 -15.24 -1.44
CA TYR A 294 -8.08 -14.80 -0.06
C TYR A 294 -6.90 -13.84 0.10
N TYR A 295 -7.19 -12.69 0.70
CA TYR A 295 -6.23 -11.63 1.00
C TYR A 295 -6.68 -10.87 2.25
N VAL A 296 -5.78 -10.06 2.81
CA VAL A 296 -6.05 -9.18 3.95
C VAL A 296 -5.86 -7.74 3.52
N THR A 297 -6.78 -6.87 3.92
CA THR A 297 -6.67 -5.41 3.77
C THR A 297 -6.33 -4.78 5.11
N ASN A 298 -5.18 -4.13 5.20
CA ASN A 298 -4.77 -3.34 6.36
C ASN A 298 -5.03 -1.86 6.07
N THR A 299 -5.71 -1.16 6.97
CA THR A 299 -6.07 0.26 6.81
C THR A 299 -5.58 1.08 8.00
N THR A 300 -4.94 2.21 7.72
CA THR A 300 -4.59 3.23 8.71
C THR A 300 -5.11 4.60 8.25
N SER A 301 -4.86 5.65 9.04
CA SER A 301 -5.09 7.03 8.63
C SER A 301 -4.28 7.47 7.39
N CYS A 302 -3.26 6.69 7.00
CA CYS A 302 -2.46 6.95 5.81
C CYS A 302 -3.04 6.35 4.52
N GLY A 303 -3.96 5.38 4.61
CA GLY A 303 -4.49 4.65 3.46
C GLY A 303 -4.65 3.16 3.76
N SER A 304 -4.74 2.36 2.70
CA SER A 304 -4.91 0.91 2.77
C SER A 304 -3.88 0.19 1.92
N VAL A 305 -3.48 -1.00 2.37
CA VAL A 305 -2.63 -1.93 1.60
C VAL A 305 -3.21 -3.34 1.66
N ILE A 306 -2.99 -4.10 0.60
CA ILE A 306 -3.44 -5.50 0.48
C ILE A 306 -2.24 -6.43 0.62
N SER A 307 -2.44 -7.59 1.26
CA SER A 307 -1.45 -8.66 1.38
C SER A 307 -1.11 -9.33 0.05
N ASN A 308 -0.23 -10.34 0.09
CA ASN A 308 -0.22 -11.35 -0.96
C ASN A 308 -1.58 -12.08 -1.04
N HIS A 309 -1.86 -12.66 -2.20
CA HIS A 309 -3.08 -13.42 -2.47
C HIS A 309 -2.85 -14.93 -2.32
N ILE A 310 -3.86 -15.66 -1.83
CA ILE A 310 -3.89 -17.12 -1.79
C ILE A 310 -5.15 -17.60 -2.52
N ILE A 311 -4.94 -18.30 -3.64
CA ILE A 311 -6.02 -18.90 -4.42
C ILE A 311 -6.32 -20.30 -3.89
N VAL A 312 -7.49 -20.47 -3.30
CA VAL A 312 -7.98 -21.77 -2.82
C VAL A 312 -8.84 -22.42 -3.88
N THR A 313 -8.61 -23.71 -4.14
CA THR A 313 -9.37 -24.52 -5.09
C THR A 313 -9.94 -25.75 -4.39
N VAL A 314 -11.27 -25.83 -4.32
CA VAL A 314 -11.99 -26.95 -3.74
C VAL A 314 -12.60 -27.79 -4.85
N ASN A 315 -12.09 -29.02 -4.98
CA ASN A 315 -12.57 -29.99 -5.96
C ASN A 315 -13.87 -30.65 -5.45
N PRO A 316 -14.98 -30.62 -6.20
CA PRO A 316 -16.22 -31.26 -5.76
C PRO A 316 -16.02 -32.77 -5.59
N LEU A 317 -16.77 -33.36 -4.66
CA LEU A 317 -16.80 -34.82 -4.54
C LEU A 317 -17.50 -35.43 -5.76
N PRO A 318 -17.08 -36.64 -6.21
CA PRO A 318 -17.82 -37.39 -7.22
C PRO A 318 -19.28 -37.59 -6.80
N VAL A 319 -20.21 -37.44 -7.73
CA VAL A 319 -21.63 -37.68 -7.48
C VAL A 319 -21.93 -39.17 -7.67
N CYS A 320 -22.35 -39.85 -6.59
CA CYS A 320 -22.65 -41.29 -6.58
C CYS A 320 -24.16 -41.58 -6.58
N THR A 321 -24.94 -40.89 -7.41
CA THR A 321 -26.39 -41.13 -7.52
C THR A 321 -26.69 -42.08 -8.66
N ILE A 322 -27.40 -43.19 -8.39
CA ILE A 322 -27.94 -44.05 -9.44
C ILE A 322 -29.12 -43.33 -10.12
N THR A 323 -29.08 -43.29 -11.44
CA THR A 323 -30.12 -42.75 -12.32
C THR A 323 -30.66 -43.87 -13.21
N GLY A 324 -31.89 -43.75 -13.68
CA GLY A 324 -32.57 -44.77 -14.48
C GLY A 324 -34.03 -44.90 -14.09
N ASN A 325 -34.78 -45.72 -14.82
CA ASN A 325 -36.18 -45.99 -14.46
C ASN A 325 -36.20 -47.08 -13.36
N PRO A 326 -36.71 -46.77 -12.13
CA PRO A 326 -36.77 -47.75 -11.05
C PRO A 326 -37.88 -48.79 -11.23
N SER A 327 -38.76 -48.63 -12.22
CA SER A 327 -39.89 -49.51 -12.49
C SER A 327 -39.64 -50.39 -13.72
N ILE A 328 -39.77 -51.70 -13.56
CA ILE A 328 -39.75 -52.69 -14.65
C ILE A 328 -41.02 -53.53 -14.64
N CYS A 329 -41.55 -53.84 -15.82
CA CYS A 329 -42.64 -54.82 -15.98
C CYS A 329 -42.06 -56.22 -16.15
N THR A 330 -42.89 -57.25 -15.89
CA THR A 330 -42.48 -58.66 -16.07
C THR A 330 -41.95 -58.92 -17.49
N GLY A 331 -40.73 -59.46 -17.57
CA GLY A 331 -40.06 -59.76 -18.85
C GLY A 331 -39.33 -58.58 -19.50
N GLN A 332 -39.34 -57.39 -18.90
CA GLN A 332 -38.61 -56.21 -19.36
C GLN A 332 -37.32 -56.02 -18.54
N SER A 333 -36.40 -55.20 -19.05
CA SER A 333 -35.22 -54.72 -18.33
C SER A 333 -35.18 -53.19 -18.29
N THR A 334 -34.44 -52.64 -17.33
CA THR A 334 -34.13 -51.20 -17.24
C THR A 334 -32.63 -51.01 -17.15
N GLN A 335 -32.17 -49.83 -17.54
CA GLN A 335 -30.79 -49.42 -17.39
C GLN A 335 -30.65 -48.53 -16.15
N LEU A 336 -29.67 -48.87 -15.31
CA LEU A 336 -29.26 -48.05 -14.18
C LEU A 336 -27.84 -47.53 -14.46
N CYS A 337 -27.61 -46.24 -14.26
CA CYS A 337 -26.34 -45.57 -14.55
C CYS A 337 -25.92 -44.67 -13.38
N VAL A 338 -24.61 -44.56 -13.15
CA VAL A 338 -24.00 -43.54 -12.27
C VAL A 338 -23.40 -42.44 -13.15
N PRO A 339 -23.29 -41.16 -12.72
CA PRO A 339 -22.59 -40.14 -13.48
C PRO A 339 -21.22 -40.59 -13.99
N ALA A 340 -20.94 -40.35 -15.27
CA ALA A 340 -19.65 -40.69 -15.87
C ALA A 340 -18.53 -39.82 -15.27
N GLY A 341 -17.32 -40.38 -15.15
CA GLY A 341 -16.13 -39.67 -14.66
C GLY A 341 -15.53 -40.22 -13.36
N ALA A 342 -16.11 -41.27 -12.77
CA ALA A 342 -15.47 -41.99 -11.67
C ALA A 342 -14.26 -42.80 -12.16
N ALA A 343 -13.25 -42.96 -11.29
CA ALA A 343 -12.06 -43.75 -11.59
C ALA A 343 -12.36 -45.25 -11.76
N SER A 344 -13.39 -45.75 -11.06
CA SER A 344 -13.89 -47.12 -11.15
C SER A 344 -15.37 -47.19 -10.76
N TYR A 345 -16.05 -48.26 -11.17
CA TYR A 345 -17.41 -48.60 -10.76
C TYR A 345 -17.40 -50.02 -10.18
N LEU A 346 -18.26 -50.28 -9.20
CA LEU A 346 -18.53 -51.61 -8.69
C LEU A 346 -19.99 -51.66 -8.23
N TRP A 347 -20.81 -52.42 -8.94
CA TRP A 347 -22.22 -52.60 -8.60
C TRP A 347 -22.39 -53.74 -7.59
N SER A 348 -23.49 -53.73 -6.83
CA SER A 348 -23.89 -54.85 -5.95
C SER A 348 -24.01 -56.21 -6.67
N THR A 349 -24.18 -56.17 -7.99
CA THR A 349 -24.21 -57.33 -8.90
C THR A 349 -22.81 -57.79 -9.37
N GLY A 350 -21.76 -57.01 -9.09
CA GLY A 350 -20.35 -57.33 -9.37
C GLY A 350 -19.79 -56.73 -10.67
N GLU A 351 -20.61 -56.08 -11.49
CA GLU A 351 -20.16 -55.40 -12.71
C GLU A 351 -19.38 -54.13 -12.39
N THR A 352 -18.54 -53.72 -13.34
CA THR A 352 -17.61 -52.58 -13.20
C THR A 352 -17.80 -51.49 -14.25
N THR A 353 -18.92 -51.54 -14.99
CA THR A 353 -19.28 -50.57 -16.02
C THR A 353 -20.04 -49.37 -15.46
N ASN A 354 -20.02 -48.23 -16.16
CA ASN A 354 -20.74 -47.01 -15.75
C ASN A 354 -22.28 -47.19 -15.68
N CYS A 355 -22.83 -48.09 -16.50
CA CYS A 355 -24.22 -48.50 -16.48
C CYS A 355 -24.34 -50.02 -16.42
N ILE A 356 -25.40 -50.52 -15.78
CA ILE A 356 -25.82 -51.92 -15.80
C ILE A 356 -27.24 -52.05 -16.35
N THR A 357 -27.55 -53.23 -16.89
CA THR A 357 -28.91 -53.59 -17.30
C THR A 357 -29.46 -54.61 -16.33
N VAL A 358 -30.61 -54.32 -15.73
CA VAL A 358 -31.23 -55.17 -14.70
C VAL A 358 -32.62 -55.58 -15.13
N SER A 359 -32.96 -56.86 -14.93
CA SER A 359 -34.26 -57.45 -15.26
C SER A 359 -34.98 -58.05 -14.05
N THR A 360 -34.40 -57.92 -12.85
CA THR A 360 -34.92 -58.48 -11.60
C THR A 360 -35.19 -57.35 -10.63
N ALA A 361 -36.31 -57.41 -9.90
CA ALA A 361 -36.57 -56.43 -8.85
C ALA A 361 -35.63 -56.66 -7.66
N GLY A 362 -35.07 -55.58 -7.12
CA GLY A 362 -34.13 -55.65 -5.99
C GLY A 362 -33.51 -54.30 -5.66
N THR A 363 -32.65 -54.30 -4.65
CA THR A 363 -31.85 -53.13 -4.28
C THR A 363 -30.51 -53.17 -5.01
N TYR A 364 -30.20 -52.09 -5.72
CA TYR A 364 -28.94 -51.89 -6.42
C TYR A 364 -28.18 -50.74 -5.75
N SER A 365 -26.87 -50.94 -5.53
CA SER A 365 -25.97 -49.97 -4.88
C SER A 365 -24.62 -49.94 -5.55
#